data_AF-A0A7X8B1D1-F1
#
_entry.id   AF-A0A7X8B1D1-F1
#
_cell.length_a   1.000
_cell.length_b   1.000
_cell.length_c   1.000
_cell.angle_alpha   90.00
_cell.angle_beta   90.00
_cell.angle_gamma   90.00
#
_symmetry.space_group_name_H-M   'P 1'
#
loop_
_entity.id
_entity.type
_entity.pdbx_description
1 polymer ?
#
loop_
_entity_poly.entity_id
_entity_poly.type
_entity_poly.pdbx_seq_one_letter_code
_entity_poly.pdbx_strand_id
1 'polypeptide(L)'
;MRSHRSLCLMWLLLFLVSGQLLQVPSSRAQDARGTAPAQGEPAAGPGAAASEALPLFDILGFEIDGSTLLHVDKVKEAVKDFVGSGKTVQDVEKARDALEKYYHDVGYPTVLVNIPEQMVEGGVIRLEVIESRIGRVKVTGNRYYTMEHILGSLPSLKPGEIIHGPSVQEDITRLNRNLDIKVKPSLSPGRDPGTVDVELVVEDRRPIHGGVEINNRSTHDTTELRLNASVSYDNLWQRQHSVSFQYQSAPLDTSEVQVFAGSYALPAPWNKDHHMVLYGVWSDSDTAFGEGFRTVGKGSIVGGRYIMPLPPYKAYGHSLNIGFDYKDFEEVQGFSNPSEPGVNSPVTYFPLSVSYSASLRDPLGTTFFSGGLNMVFRGLVTDQGEFEEKRFKARGNYLYGTFGVERTQTLPGHMALFLKADGQIADQPLINNEQFAAGGMESVRGYRETEVLGDWGIHATVELHGPDITRWSDLAKDKWVCVPFLFYDFASLRILEPLPEQNAFFELQGAGFGVRGSLFKRVEYNTSVGFAFLDTERTEAGDSLFHFQVKYTF
;
A
#
# COMPACT_ATOMS: atom_id res chain seq x y z
N MET A 1 -30.76 28.35 38.10
CA MET A 1 -30.09 27.99 39.38
C MET A 1 -30.07 26.46 39.43
N ARG A 2 -28.98 25.70 39.61
CA ARG A 2 -27.53 25.87 39.89
C ARG A 2 -26.83 24.70 39.13
N SER A 3 -25.80 24.86 38.28
CA SER A 3 -24.36 25.15 38.50
C SER A 3 -23.49 24.04 39.14
N HIS A 4 -22.56 23.49 38.34
CA HIS A 4 -21.22 22.90 38.65
C HIS A 4 -21.01 21.67 39.57
N ARG A 5 -20.28 20.66 39.03
CA ARG A 5 -18.89 20.21 39.35
C ARG A 5 -18.53 18.98 38.45
N SER A 6 -17.41 18.93 37.69
CA SER A 6 -16.00 18.60 38.08
C SER A 6 -15.84 17.14 38.54
N LEU A 7 -14.86 16.29 38.23
CA LEU A 7 -13.65 16.17 37.37
C LEU A 7 -13.02 14.77 37.71
N CYS A 8 -11.94 14.29 37.06
CA CYS A 8 -11.21 12.99 37.34
C CYS A 8 -11.96 11.67 37.00
N LEU A 9 -11.38 10.55 36.52
CA LEU A 9 -10.02 10.09 36.11
C LEU A 9 -10.15 9.44 34.68
N MET A 10 -9.18 9.23 33.78
CA MET A 10 -7.71 9.38 33.70
C MET A 10 -6.79 8.13 33.91
N TRP A 11 -6.43 7.49 32.79
CA TRP A 11 -5.15 6.80 32.44
C TRP A 11 -4.81 5.35 32.87
N LEU A 12 -3.86 4.77 32.10
CA LEU A 12 -3.35 3.37 31.93
C LEU A 12 -4.13 2.53 30.89
N LEU A 13 -3.53 1.83 29.91
CA LEU A 13 -2.12 1.47 29.64
C LEU A 13 -1.78 1.50 28.13
N LEU A 14 -0.56 1.94 27.78
CA LEU A 14 0.12 1.63 26.51
C LEU A 14 1.06 0.41 26.69
N PHE A 15 1.66 -0.03 25.58
CA PHE A 15 2.67 -1.10 25.40
C PHE A 15 2.18 -2.53 25.17
N LEU A 16 2.23 -2.96 23.91
CA LEU A 16 2.90 -4.20 23.50
C LEU A 16 3.25 -4.14 22.00
N VAL A 17 4.55 -4.17 21.70
CA VAL A 17 5.13 -4.07 20.35
C VAL A 17 5.90 -5.36 20.04
N SER A 18 5.85 -5.80 18.78
CA SER A 18 6.72 -6.79 18.13
C SER A 18 7.06 -8.09 18.88
N GLY A 19 6.45 -9.20 18.46
CA GLY A 19 6.99 -10.54 18.68
C GLY A 19 7.58 -11.13 17.39
N GLN A 20 8.89 -11.29 17.32
CA GLN A 20 9.54 -12.22 16.37
C GLN A 20 10.63 -13.02 17.09
N LEU A 21 10.73 -14.30 16.70
CA LEU A 21 11.57 -15.29 17.38
C LEU A 21 13.06 -15.06 17.12
N LEU A 22 13.86 -15.18 18.16
CA LEU A 22 15.28 -15.54 18.07
C LEU A 22 15.51 -16.80 18.90
N GLN A 23 16.10 -17.82 18.28
CA GLN A 23 16.38 -19.11 18.90
C GLN A 23 17.58 -19.00 19.84
N VAL A 24 17.48 -19.58 21.04
CA VAL A 24 18.61 -19.76 21.95
C VAL A 24 19.14 -21.19 21.80
N PRO A 25 20.44 -21.41 21.56
CA PRO A 25 21.02 -22.76 21.54
C PRO A 25 21.11 -23.33 22.95
N SER A 26 20.74 -24.61 23.10
CA SER A 26 20.77 -25.32 24.37
C SER A 26 22.16 -25.92 24.65
N SER A 27 22.73 -25.61 25.82
CA SER A 27 23.92 -26.28 26.36
C SER A 27 23.58 -27.07 27.62
N ARG A 28 24.03 -28.33 27.66
CA ARG A 28 23.82 -29.28 28.77
C ARG A 28 24.47 -28.80 30.06
N ALA A 29 23.76 -28.96 31.17
CA ALA A 29 24.39 -29.15 32.47
C ALA A 29 24.95 -30.58 32.60
N GLN A 30 26.07 -30.74 33.33
CA GLN A 30 26.54 -32.03 33.84
C GLN A 30 26.83 -31.90 35.34
N ASP A 31 26.41 -32.91 36.10
CA ASP A 31 26.56 -33.00 37.54
C ASP A 31 28.01 -33.19 38.01
N ALA A 32 28.32 -32.65 39.19
CA ALA A 32 29.33 -33.22 40.09
C ALA A 32 28.86 -33.07 41.55
N ARG A 33 28.66 -34.21 42.24
CA ARG A 33 28.32 -34.27 43.68
C ARG A 33 29.60 -34.31 44.53
N GLY A 34 29.57 -33.73 45.74
CA GLY A 34 30.69 -33.83 46.68
C GLY A 34 30.40 -33.37 48.12
N THR A 35 29.69 -34.20 48.89
CA THR A 35 29.84 -34.45 50.35
C THR A 35 29.94 -33.29 51.38
N ALA A 36 28.95 -33.26 52.29
CA ALA A 36 29.04 -32.77 53.68
C ALA A 36 29.66 -33.89 54.60
N PRO A 37 29.81 -33.79 55.96
CA PRO A 37 29.20 -32.84 56.91
C PRO A 37 30.03 -32.38 58.14
N ALA A 38 29.48 -31.46 58.94
CA ALA A 38 29.52 -31.47 60.42
C ALA A 38 28.44 -30.50 60.98
N GLN A 39 27.85 -30.82 62.14
CA GLN A 39 26.68 -30.13 62.70
C GLN A 39 27.03 -29.12 63.81
N GLY A 40 26.21 -28.07 63.94
CA GLY A 40 26.17 -27.16 65.08
C GLY A 40 24.89 -26.32 65.05
N GLU A 41 23.95 -26.61 65.95
CA GLU A 41 22.63 -25.98 66.06
C GLU A 41 22.54 -25.17 67.38
N PRO A 42 21.52 -24.32 67.59
CA PRO A 42 21.41 -22.97 67.02
C PRO A 42 21.45 -21.86 68.09
N ALA A 43 21.63 -20.60 67.66
CA ALA A 43 21.32 -19.43 68.48
C ALA A 43 20.49 -18.43 67.68
N ALA A 44 19.39 -17.96 68.27
CA ALA A 44 18.38 -17.15 67.59
C ALA A 44 18.74 -15.65 67.54
N GLY A 45 18.33 -15.00 66.45
CA GLY A 45 18.35 -13.55 66.33
C GLY A 45 17.97 -13.12 64.90
N PRO A 46 16.78 -12.54 64.67
CA PRO A 46 16.46 -11.93 63.38
C PRO A 46 17.28 -10.64 63.25
N GLY A 47 18.50 -10.78 62.74
CA GLY A 47 19.31 -9.65 62.31
C GLY A 47 18.60 -8.94 61.16
N ALA A 48 17.86 -7.89 61.48
CA ALA A 48 17.30 -7.00 60.48
C ALA A 48 18.45 -6.53 59.58
N ALA A 49 18.29 -6.68 58.25
CA ALA A 49 19.17 -6.03 57.30
C ALA A 49 19.10 -4.54 57.60
N ALA A 50 20.17 -3.98 58.15
CA ALA A 50 20.28 -2.55 58.33
C ALA A 50 20.25 -1.94 56.93
N SER A 51 19.15 -1.26 56.60
CA SER A 51 19.16 -0.31 55.50
C SER A 51 20.21 0.71 55.84
N GLU A 52 21.35 0.69 55.16
CA GLU A 52 22.28 1.80 55.21
C GLU A 52 21.48 3.05 54.84
N ALA A 53 21.43 4.01 55.76
CA ALA A 53 20.79 5.28 55.51
C ALA A 53 21.64 6.00 54.46
N LEU A 54 21.23 5.92 53.20
CA LEU A 54 21.86 6.63 52.09
C LEU A 54 22.08 8.09 52.51
N PRO A 55 23.28 8.67 52.32
CA PRO A 55 23.56 10.03 52.77
C PRO A 55 22.58 11.00 52.11
N LEU A 56 21.77 11.64 52.95
CA LEU A 56 20.76 12.61 52.55
C LEU A 56 21.40 13.98 52.42
N PHE A 57 21.10 14.68 51.33
CA PHE A 57 21.53 16.06 51.08
C PHE A 57 20.43 16.86 50.39
N ASP A 58 20.56 18.17 50.40
CA ASP A 58 19.57 19.08 49.83
C ASP A 58 19.98 19.50 48.42
N ILE A 59 19.05 19.37 47.47
CA ILE A 59 19.23 19.81 46.07
C ILE A 59 18.44 21.11 45.91
N LEU A 60 19.13 22.24 45.80
CA LEU A 60 18.55 23.56 45.57
C LEU A 60 18.30 23.84 44.08
N GLY A 61 18.99 23.15 43.18
CA GLY A 61 18.75 23.26 41.74
C GLY A 61 19.70 22.41 40.90
N PHE A 62 19.43 22.37 39.59
CA PHE A 62 20.29 21.75 38.59
C PHE A 62 20.86 22.80 37.64
N GLU A 63 22.18 22.77 37.46
CA GLU A 63 22.89 23.43 36.36
C GLU A 63 22.97 22.43 35.20
N ILE A 64 22.63 22.86 33.98
CA ILE A 64 22.50 21.95 32.83
C ILE A 64 23.33 22.50 31.67
N ASP A 65 24.48 21.89 31.46
CA ASP A 65 25.44 22.24 30.42
C ASP A 65 25.15 21.49 29.12
N GLY A 66 25.60 22.02 27.98
CA GLY A 66 25.51 21.35 26.67
C GLY A 66 24.12 21.36 25.99
N SER A 67 23.07 21.80 26.68
CA SER A 67 21.70 21.91 26.15
C SER A 67 21.57 23.03 25.10
N THR A 68 21.64 22.70 23.80
CA THR A 68 21.42 23.64 22.69
C THR A 68 20.14 23.39 21.89
N LEU A 69 19.64 22.14 21.87
CA LEU A 69 18.45 21.74 21.11
C LEU A 69 17.12 22.20 21.73
N LEU A 70 17.05 22.30 23.06
CA LEU A 70 15.80 22.53 23.80
C LEU A 70 15.83 23.85 24.60
N HIS A 71 14.69 24.53 24.67
CA HIS A 71 14.56 25.77 25.43
C HIS A 71 14.72 25.51 26.93
N VAL A 72 15.50 26.35 27.62
CA VAL A 72 15.91 26.17 29.03
C VAL A 72 14.75 25.90 29.97
N ASP A 73 13.59 26.53 29.76
CA ASP A 73 12.41 26.33 30.63
C ASP A 73 11.85 24.90 30.57
N LYS A 74 11.96 24.23 29.41
CA LYS A 74 11.50 22.85 29.23
C LYS A 74 12.45 21.83 29.84
N VAL A 75 13.75 22.11 29.73
CA VAL A 75 14.82 21.35 30.37
C VAL A 75 14.69 21.44 31.90
N LYS A 76 14.42 22.62 32.45
CA LYS A 76 14.09 22.83 33.88
C LYS A 76 12.82 22.09 34.31
N GLU A 77 11.79 22.07 33.46
CA GLU A 77 10.54 21.37 33.76
C GLU A 77 10.72 19.85 33.93
N ALA A 78 11.68 19.24 33.22
CA ALA A 78 11.99 17.80 33.32
C ALA A 78 12.63 17.39 34.66
N VAL A 79 13.41 18.27 35.29
CA VAL A 79 14.18 17.97 36.52
C VAL A 79 13.53 18.51 37.81
N LYS A 80 12.42 19.27 37.70
CA LYS A 80 11.81 20.02 38.83
C LYS A 80 11.45 19.16 40.04
N ASP A 81 11.00 17.92 39.82
CA ASP A 81 10.49 17.03 40.88
C ASP A 81 11.64 16.44 41.74
N PHE A 82 12.89 16.59 41.28
CA PHE A 82 14.09 16.12 41.97
C PHE A 82 14.76 17.18 42.85
N VAL A 83 14.31 18.44 42.78
CA VAL A 83 14.72 19.53 43.68
C VAL A 83 14.05 19.35 45.05
N GLY A 84 14.70 19.80 46.12
CA GLY A 84 14.18 19.77 47.50
C GLY A 84 15.17 19.23 48.52
N SER A 85 14.76 19.19 49.79
CA SER A 85 15.55 18.67 50.89
C SER A 85 15.40 17.15 51.07
N GLY A 86 16.41 16.52 51.68
CA GLY A 86 16.40 15.09 51.98
C GLY A 86 16.40 14.19 50.73
N LYS A 87 17.18 14.55 49.70
CA LYS A 87 17.37 13.79 48.47
C LYS A 87 18.58 12.85 48.60
N THR A 88 18.64 11.85 47.73
CA THR A 88 19.73 10.88 47.64
C THR A 88 20.45 10.96 46.29
N VAL A 89 21.62 10.32 46.18
CA VAL A 89 22.31 10.10 44.88
C VAL A 89 21.38 9.44 43.86
N GLN A 90 20.49 8.55 44.30
CA GLN A 90 19.53 7.88 43.42
C GLN A 90 18.46 8.84 42.86
N ASP A 91 18.21 9.98 43.50
CA ASP A 91 17.31 11.02 42.96
C ASP A 91 18.02 11.90 41.92
N VAL A 92 19.34 12.01 42.00
CA VAL A 92 20.18 12.64 40.95
C VAL A 92 20.22 11.75 39.71
N GLU A 93 20.42 10.44 39.88
CA GLU A 93 20.32 9.46 38.80
C GLU A 93 18.93 9.50 38.11
N LYS A 94 17.84 9.56 38.88
CA LYS A 94 16.49 9.74 38.31
C LYS A 94 16.32 11.09 37.59
N ALA A 95 16.98 12.16 38.05
CA ALA A 95 16.94 13.46 37.37
C ALA A 95 17.66 13.42 36.02
N ARG A 96 18.83 12.75 35.95
CA ARG A 96 19.53 12.43 34.70
C ARG A 96 18.62 11.63 33.77
N ASP A 97 18.07 10.52 34.25
CA ASP A 97 17.22 9.62 33.46
C ASP A 97 15.95 10.34 32.96
N ALA A 98 15.34 11.19 33.78
CA ALA A 98 14.18 11.99 33.40
C ALA A 98 14.52 13.03 32.33
N LEU A 99 15.69 13.67 32.43
CA LEU A 99 16.16 14.62 31.42
C LEU A 99 16.52 13.92 30.10
N GLU A 100 17.27 12.82 30.15
CA GLU A 100 17.62 12.03 28.96
C GLU A 100 16.37 11.51 28.26
N LYS A 101 15.45 10.93 29.04
CA LYS A 101 14.14 10.50 28.53
C LYS A 101 13.36 11.66 27.91
N TYR A 102 13.41 12.87 28.47
CA TYR A 102 12.75 14.03 27.87
C TYR A 102 13.31 14.37 26.49
N TYR A 103 14.62 14.29 26.28
CA TYR A 103 15.22 14.42 24.95
C TYR A 103 14.76 13.31 23.99
N HIS A 104 14.70 12.06 24.46
CA HIS A 104 14.24 10.93 23.65
C HIS A 104 12.76 11.04 23.27
N ASP A 105 11.89 11.40 24.22
CA ASP A 105 10.44 11.61 24.05
C ASP A 105 10.15 12.78 23.08
N VAL A 106 11.01 13.81 23.05
CA VAL A 106 10.93 14.94 22.09
C VAL A 106 11.52 14.59 20.71
N GLY A 107 12.26 13.48 20.60
CA GLY A 107 12.69 12.91 19.32
C GLY A 107 14.21 12.88 19.07
N TYR A 108 15.05 13.06 20.09
CA TYR A 108 16.52 13.06 19.98
C TYR A 108 17.16 11.83 20.65
N PRO A 109 17.13 10.64 20.03
CA PRO A 109 17.54 9.38 20.66
C PRO A 109 19.07 9.21 20.85
N THR A 110 19.90 10.14 20.35
CA THR A 110 21.36 10.11 20.52
C THR A 110 21.89 11.08 21.57
N VAL A 111 20.99 11.79 22.26
CA VAL A 111 21.36 12.61 23.41
C VAL A 111 21.56 11.72 24.62
N LEU A 112 22.69 11.90 25.30
CA LEU A 112 23.01 11.27 26.57
C LEU A 112 23.15 12.36 27.64
N VAL A 113 22.75 12.07 28.87
CA VAL A 113 22.99 13.00 30.00
C VAL A 113 24.02 12.36 30.93
N ASN A 114 25.12 13.06 31.19
CA ASN A 114 26.19 12.63 32.07
C ASN A 114 26.13 13.38 33.42
N ILE A 115 26.61 12.74 34.49
CA ILE A 115 26.82 13.36 35.80
C ILE A 115 28.34 13.46 35.98
N PRO A 116 28.97 14.63 35.69
CA PRO A 116 30.42 14.79 35.83
C PRO A 116 30.85 14.70 37.31
N GLU A 117 32.09 14.27 37.53
CA GLU A 117 32.71 14.30 38.86
C GLU A 117 32.72 15.73 39.41
N GLN A 118 32.07 15.92 40.56
CA GLN A 118 31.85 17.24 41.17
C GLN A 118 31.74 17.12 42.69
N MET A 119 32.15 18.17 43.41
CA MET A 119 31.77 18.33 44.81
C MET A 119 30.48 19.13 44.89
N VAL A 120 29.48 18.62 45.60
CA VAL A 120 28.17 19.29 45.73
C VAL A 120 28.27 20.43 46.75
N GLU A 121 28.85 21.54 46.33
CA GLU A 121 28.94 22.76 47.12
C GLU A 121 27.71 23.66 46.87
N GLY A 122 27.03 24.07 47.93
CA GLY A 122 25.86 24.96 47.83
C GLY A 122 24.58 24.29 47.29
N GLY A 123 24.53 22.97 47.17
CA GLY A 123 23.31 22.22 46.79
C GLY A 123 22.88 22.35 45.32
N VAL A 124 23.75 22.86 44.44
CA VAL A 124 23.52 22.85 42.99
C VAL A 124 24.24 21.65 42.38
N ILE A 125 23.56 20.92 41.50
CA ILE A 125 24.14 19.75 40.81
C ILE A 125 24.23 20.03 39.31
N ARG A 126 25.40 19.78 38.74
CA ARG A 126 25.65 19.87 37.30
C ARG A 126 25.27 18.58 36.59
N LEU A 127 24.50 18.70 35.52
CA LEU A 127 24.22 17.66 34.53
C LEU A 127 24.79 18.12 33.18
N GLU A 128 25.52 17.25 32.50
CA GLU A 128 26.14 17.52 31.20
C GLU A 128 25.36 16.84 30.09
N VAL A 129 24.75 17.60 29.18
CA VAL A 129 24.00 17.06 28.03
C VAL A 129 24.96 16.87 26.86
N ILE A 130 25.17 15.62 26.45
CA ILE A 130 26.01 15.25 25.31
C ILE A 130 25.10 15.08 24.08
N GLU A 131 24.98 16.14 23.31
CA GLU A 131 24.20 16.18 22.06
C GLU A 131 24.97 15.50 20.91
N SER A 132 24.98 14.16 20.89
CA SER A 132 25.85 13.39 19.99
C SER A 132 25.52 13.63 18.51
N ARG A 133 26.53 14.03 17.73
CA ARG A 133 26.44 14.33 16.30
C ARG A 133 26.73 13.10 15.44
N ILE A 134 26.19 13.07 14.22
CA ILE A 134 26.50 12.03 13.24
C ILE A 134 27.97 12.17 12.84
N GLY A 135 28.80 11.18 13.16
CA GLY A 135 30.21 11.13 12.76
C GLY A 135 30.32 10.73 11.29
N ARG A 136 30.18 9.43 11.02
CA ARG A 136 30.17 8.87 9.66
C ARG A 136 28.84 8.21 9.34
N VAL A 137 28.40 8.37 8.09
CA VAL A 137 27.35 7.53 7.49
C VAL A 137 27.98 6.56 6.49
N LYS A 138 27.61 5.28 6.57
CA LYS A 138 28.10 4.19 5.72
C LYS A 138 26.91 3.44 5.14
N VAL A 139 26.92 3.15 3.84
CA VAL A 139 25.92 2.30 3.19
C VAL A 139 26.52 0.93 2.91
N THR A 140 25.79 -0.15 3.17
CA THR A 140 26.21 -1.53 2.87
C THR A 140 25.07 -2.37 2.31
N GLY A 141 25.40 -3.38 1.49
CA GLY A 141 24.43 -4.27 0.85
C GLY A 141 23.86 -3.77 -0.47
N ASN A 142 24.09 -2.50 -0.83
CA ASN A 142 23.67 -1.95 -2.12
C ASN A 142 24.51 -2.51 -3.29
N ARG A 143 23.82 -2.85 -4.39
CA ARG A 143 24.35 -3.49 -5.60
C ARG A 143 23.73 -2.92 -6.87
N TYR A 144 22.44 -2.63 -6.88
CA TYR A 144 21.73 -2.10 -8.05
C TYR A 144 21.37 -0.61 -7.88
N TYR A 145 21.40 -0.09 -6.65
CA TYR A 145 21.24 1.33 -6.33
C TYR A 145 22.55 1.96 -5.82
N THR A 146 22.82 3.21 -6.23
CA THR A 146 24.02 3.94 -5.83
C THR A 146 23.96 4.44 -4.38
N MET A 147 25.13 4.59 -3.75
CA MET A 147 25.25 5.15 -2.40
C MET A 147 24.75 6.60 -2.36
N GLU A 148 25.03 7.36 -3.42
CA GLU A 148 24.61 8.74 -3.63
C GLU A 148 23.09 8.89 -3.67
N HIS A 149 22.38 7.96 -4.32
CA HIS A 149 20.91 7.94 -4.34
C HIS A 149 20.35 7.68 -2.93
N ILE A 150 20.87 6.66 -2.25
CA ILE A 150 20.42 6.27 -0.90
C ILE A 150 20.64 7.41 0.10
N LEU A 151 21.82 8.04 0.11
CA LEU A 151 22.10 9.20 0.97
C LEU A 151 21.29 10.44 0.56
N GLY A 152 21.10 10.68 -0.75
CA GLY A 152 20.27 11.76 -1.28
C GLY A 152 18.77 11.62 -0.97
N SER A 153 18.34 10.43 -0.55
CA SER A 153 16.99 10.12 -0.06
C SER A 153 16.84 10.23 1.46
N LEU A 154 17.93 10.41 2.22
CA LEU A 154 17.96 10.46 3.69
C LEU A 154 18.59 11.78 4.20
N PRO A 155 18.04 12.97 3.85
CA PRO A 155 18.61 14.27 4.21
C PRO A 155 18.73 14.53 5.72
N SER A 156 17.99 13.80 6.56
CA SER A 156 18.12 13.82 8.03
C SER A 156 19.36 13.09 8.58
N LEU A 157 20.04 12.27 7.76
CA LEU A 157 21.24 11.52 8.14
C LEU A 157 22.49 12.09 7.45
N LYS A 158 22.84 13.34 7.78
CA LYS A 158 24.06 14.00 7.30
C LYS A 158 25.13 14.05 8.39
N PRO A 159 26.41 13.78 8.08
CA PRO A 159 27.53 14.03 8.99
C PRO A 159 27.49 15.46 9.56
N GLY A 160 27.73 15.58 10.87
CA GLY A 160 27.71 16.84 11.63
C GLY A 160 26.34 17.23 12.23
N GLU A 161 25.23 16.72 11.69
CA GLU A 161 23.88 16.94 12.24
C GLU A 161 23.62 16.05 13.47
N ILE A 162 22.55 16.36 14.22
CA ILE A 162 22.08 15.53 15.34
C ILE A 162 20.88 14.71 14.87
N ILE A 163 20.78 13.44 15.30
CA ILE A 163 19.70 12.54 14.88
C ILE A 163 18.37 12.99 15.47
N HIS A 164 17.44 13.42 14.61
CA HIS A 164 16.03 13.62 14.95
C HIS A 164 15.21 12.43 14.44
N GLY A 165 14.81 11.56 15.38
CA GLY A 165 14.15 10.27 15.13
C GLY A 165 12.92 10.36 14.21
N PRO A 166 11.96 11.28 14.43
CA PRO A 166 10.80 11.44 13.56
C PRO A 166 11.16 11.74 12.09
N SER A 167 12.14 12.61 11.84
CA SER A 167 12.57 12.95 10.47
C SER A 167 13.32 11.79 9.79
N VAL A 168 14.14 11.07 10.55
CA VAL A 168 14.83 9.86 10.07
C VAL A 168 13.81 8.77 9.73
N GLN A 169 12.79 8.58 10.58
CA GLN A 169 11.71 7.63 10.32
C GLN A 169 10.88 8.01 9.09
N GLU A 170 10.59 9.29 8.86
CA GLU A 170 9.90 9.77 7.66
C GLU A 170 10.72 9.49 6.40
N ASP A 171 12.01 9.85 6.40
CA ASP A 171 12.94 9.62 5.29
C ASP A 171 13.07 8.12 4.94
N ILE A 172 13.22 7.25 5.94
CA ILE A 172 13.29 5.81 5.76
C ILE A 172 11.94 5.25 5.27
N THR A 173 10.82 5.74 5.81
CA THR A 173 9.48 5.29 5.39
C THR A 173 9.24 5.63 3.93
N ARG A 174 9.67 6.82 3.48
CA ARG A 174 9.60 7.25 2.08
C ARG A 174 10.51 6.39 1.18
N LEU A 175 11.77 6.15 1.57
CA LEU A 175 12.70 5.33 0.79
C LEU A 175 12.23 3.88 0.66
N ASN A 176 11.70 3.29 1.74
CA ASN A 176 11.17 1.93 1.79
C ASN A 176 9.77 1.77 1.15
N ARG A 177 9.21 2.81 0.50
CA ARG A 177 8.07 2.65 -0.43
C ARG A 177 8.48 1.95 -1.71
N ASN A 178 9.75 2.04 -2.10
CA ASN A 178 10.30 1.27 -3.21
C ASN A 178 10.39 -0.22 -2.81
N LEU A 179 9.92 -1.12 -3.67
CA LEU A 179 9.86 -2.57 -3.36
C LEU A 179 11.22 -3.27 -3.45
N ASP A 180 12.18 -2.65 -4.15
CA ASP A 180 13.51 -3.21 -4.44
C ASP A 180 14.58 -2.80 -3.44
N ILE A 181 14.33 -1.77 -2.64
CA ILE A 181 15.24 -1.29 -1.62
C ILE A 181 14.55 -1.34 -0.26
N LYS A 182 15.15 -2.01 0.71
CA LYS A 182 14.81 -1.81 2.12
C LYS A 182 16.03 -1.40 2.92
N VAL A 183 16.01 -0.17 3.42
CA VAL A 183 17.06 0.38 4.27
C VAL A 183 16.67 0.25 5.73
N LYS A 184 17.60 -0.24 6.55
CA LYS A 184 17.51 -0.29 8.01
C LYS A 184 18.72 0.44 8.60
N PRO A 185 18.54 1.49 9.41
CA PRO A 185 19.63 2.14 10.10
C PRO A 185 20.10 1.27 11.28
N SER A 186 21.41 1.25 11.50
CA SER A 186 22.05 0.74 12.70
C SER A 186 22.94 1.85 13.26
N LEU A 187 22.81 2.12 14.55
CA LEU A 187 23.59 3.14 15.24
C LEU A 187 24.71 2.48 16.04
N SER A 188 25.88 3.08 16.01
CA SER A 188 27.07 2.61 16.73
C SER A 188 27.83 3.80 17.31
N PRO A 189 28.56 3.66 18.43
CA PRO A 189 29.44 4.71 18.93
C PRO A 189 30.44 5.14 17.84
N GLY A 190 30.52 6.44 17.59
CA GLY A 190 31.46 7.00 16.61
C GLY A 190 32.90 6.98 17.12
N ARG A 191 33.84 7.32 16.23
CA ARG A 191 35.28 7.32 16.56
C ARG A 191 35.69 8.46 17.48
N ASP A 192 35.05 9.61 17.32
CA ASP A 192 35.34 10.81 18.09
C ASP A 192 34.34 10.94 19.26
N PRO A 193 34.75 11.38 20.46
CA PRO A 193 33.84 11.58 21.59
C PRO A 193 32.66 12.50 21.23
N GLY A 194 31.45 12.14 21.66
CA GLY A 194 30.23 12.87 21.29
C GLY A 194 29.78 12.66 19.83
N THR A 195 30.22 11.58 19.18
CA THR A 195 29.73 11.19 17.84
C THR A 195 29.09 9.80 17.79
N VAL A 196 28.16 9.63 16.85
CA VAL A 196 27.48 8.37 16.52
C VAL A 196 27.69 8.06 15.04
N ASP A 197 28.20 6.87 14.74
CA ASP A 197 28.34 6.35 13.38
C ASP A 197 27.08 5.57 12.98
N VAL A 198 26.58 5.84 11.77
CA VAL A 198 25.34 5.28 11.21
C VAL A 198 25.67 4.33 10.07
N GLU A 199 25.32 3.05 10.22
CA GLU A 199 25.34 2.07 9.12
C GLU A 199 23.94 1.85 8.55
N LEU A 200 23.77 2.14 7.27
CA LEU A 200 22.57 1.91 6.49
C LEU A 200 22.69 0.55 5.81
N VAL A 201 22.08 -0.47 6.41
CA VAL A 201 22.04 -1.84 5.86
C VAL A 201 20.90 -1.91 4.85
N VAL A 202 21.26 -2.23 3.60
CA VAL A 202 20.36 -2.22 2.45
C VAL A 202 20.08 -3.65 1.98
N GLU A 203 18.82 -4.06 2.01
CA GLU A 203 18.32 -5.19 1.23
C GLU A 203 18.05 -4.68 -0.20
N ASP A 204 19.01 -4.89 -1.11
CA ASP A 204 18.95 -4.43 -2.51
C ASP A 204 18.58 -5.58 -3.45
N ARG A 205 17.46 -5.43 -4.17
CA ARG A 205 16.91 -6.40 -5.12
C ARG A 205 17.10 -5.94 -6.56
N ARG A 206 17.01 -6.88 -7.50
CA ARG A 206 17.10 -6.56 -8.92
C ARG A 206 15.88 -5.70 -9.31
N PRO A 207 16.08 -4.51 -9.91
CA PRO A 207 14.99 -3.64 -10.33
C PRO A 207 14.47 -4.03 -11.71
N ILE A 208 14.32 -5.34 -11.96
CA ILE A 208 13.65 -5.89 -13.14
C ILE A 208 12.60 -6.86 -12.64
N HIS A 209 11.36 -6.60 -13.04
CA HIS A 209 10.19 -7.40 -12.68
C HIS A 209 9.48 -7.81 -13.95
N GLY A 210 8.71 -8.87 -13.87
CA GLY A 210 7.84 -9.23 -14.98
C GLY A 210 6.93 -10.39 -14.65
N GLY A 211 6.10 -10.72 -15.61
CA GLY A 211 5.25 -11.89 -15.52
C GLY A 211 4.68 -12.35 -16.84
N VAL A 212 4.18 -13.57 -16.83
CA VAL A 212 3.43 -14.18 -17.94
C VAL A 212 2.18 -14.80 -17.35
N GLU A 213 1.02 -14.46 -17.90
CA GLU A 213 -0.28 -14.95 -17.47
C GLU A 213 -1.00 -15.62 -18.63
N ILE A 214 -1.65 -16.75 -18.36
CA ILE A 214 -2.64 -17.35 -19.25
C ILE A 214 -3.97 -17.39 -18.50
N ASN A 215 -5.03 -16.92 -19.15
CA ASN A 215 -6.40 -16.93 -18.65
C ASN A 215 -7.39 -17.19 -19.79
N ASN A 216 -8.69 -17.26 -19.49
CA ASN A 216 -9.76 -17.40 -20.49
C ASN A 216 -10.80 -16.27 -20.52
N ARG A 217 -10.37 -15.03 -20.20
CA ARG A 217 -11.20 -13.83 -20.26
C ARG A 217 -11.48 -13.44 -21.73
N SER A 218 -12.63 -13.87 -22.23
CA SER A 218 -13.06 -13.75 -23.62
C SER A 218 -14.46 -13.16 -23.72
N THR A 219 -14.72 -12.45 -24.82
CA THR A 219 -16.07 -12.08 -25.26
C THR A 219 -16.73 -13.27 -25.95
N HIS A 220 -18.01 -13.11 -26.32
CA HIS A 220 -18.75 -14.09 -27.12
C HIS A 220 -18.20 -14.27 -28.55
N ASP A 221 -17.53 -13.26 -29.13
CA ASP A 221 -17.12 -13.25 -30.54
C ASP A 221 -15.62 -13.56 -30.75
N THR A 222 -14.93 -14.12 -29.74
CA THR A 222 -13.49 -14.44 -29.82
C THR A 222 -13.16 -15.79 -29.20
N THR A 223 -12.03 -16.40 -29.59
CA THR A 223 -11.48 -17.58 -28.94
C THR A 223 -11.22 -17.35 -27.44
N GLU A 224 -11.30 -18.42 -26.64
CA GLU A 224 -11.40 -18.25 -25.19
C GLU A 224 -10.11 -17.76 -24.51
N LEU A 225 -8.94 -18.16 -25.02
CA LEU A 225 -7.67 -17.96 -24.32
C LEU A 225 -7.13 -16.53 -24.49
N ARG A 226 -6.46 -16.04 -23.44
CA ARG A 226 -5.61 -14.84 -23.47
C ARG A 226 -4.25 -15.16 -22.87
N LEU A 227 -3.20 -14.74 -23.56
CA LEU A 227 -1.83 -14.68 -23.07
C LEU A 227 -1.50 -13.22 -22.78
N ASN A 228 -1.15 -12.90 -21.53
CA ASN A 228 -0.58 -11.60 -21.16
C ASN A 228 0.89 -11.77 -20.78
N ALA A 229 1.74 -10.82 -21.17
CA ALA A 229 3.14 -10.75 -20.75
C ALA A 229 3.49 -9.32 -20.33
N SER A 230 4.25 -9.16 -19.25
CA SER A 230 4.70 -7.86 -18.79
C SER A 230 6.16 -7.89 -18.34
N VAL A 231 6.85 -6.76 -18.49
CA VAL A 231 8.20 -6.53 -17.97
C VAL A 231 8.36 -5.06 -17.57
N SER A 232 8.99 -4.79 -16.44
CA SER A 232 9.41 -3.45 -16.02
C SER A 232 10.88 -3.41 -15.63
N TYR A 233 11.47 -2.21 -15.71
CA TYR A 233 12.77 -1.90 -15.13
C TYR A 233 12.70 -0.58 -14.36
N ASP A 234 12.86 -0.65 -13.04
CA ASP A 234 12.42 0.40 -12.09
C ASP A 234 13.56 1.26 -11.52
N ASN A 235 14.76 1.18 -12.12
CA ASN A 235 15.89 2.05 -11.77
C ASN A 235 16.66 2.58 -12.97
N LEU A 236 15.96 3.03 -14.02
CA LEU A 236 16.61 3.70 -15.14
C LEU A 236 17.41 4.92 -14.63
N TRP A 237 18.62 5.06 -15.17
CA TRP A 237 19.56 6.15 -14.92
C TRP A 237 19.99 6.35 -13.46
N GLN A 238 19.73 5.39 -12.56
CA GLN A 238 19.91 5.55 -11.10
C GLN A 238 19.05 6.67 -10.51
N ARG A 239 17.84 6.88 -11.07
CA ARG A 239 16.91 7.95 -10.66
C ARG A 239 15.53 7.44 -10.25
N GLN A 240 15.34 6.13 -10.06
CA GLN A 240 14.02 5.51 -9.86
C GLN A 240 13.02 5.87 -10.97
N HIS A 241 13.50 6.00 -12.20
CA HIS A 241 12.64 6.06 -13.38
C HIS A 241 12.29 4.62 -13.78
N SER A 242 11.02 4.36 -14.01
CA SER A 242 10.51 3.06 -14.46
C SER A 242 10.18 3.11 -15.94
N VAL A 243 10.58 2.07 -16.69
CA VAL A 243 9.95 1.74 -17.97
C VAL A 243 9.21 0.43 -17.80
N SER A 244 8.01 0.32 -18.36
CA SER A 244 7.29 -0.96 -18.44
C SER A 244 6.70 -1.18 -19.82
N PHE A 245 6.60 -2.45 -20.19
CA PHE A 245 5.99 -2.93 -21.41
C PHE A 245 5.03 -4.07 -21.08
N GLN A 246 3.86 -4.06 -21.70
CA GLN A 246 2.83 -5.08 -21.56
C GLN A 246 2.34 -5.50 -22.95
N TYR A 247 2.09 -6.79 -23.13
CA TYR A 247 1.56 -7.40 -24.35
C TYR A 247 0.41 -8.35 -24.01
N GLN A 248 -0.67 -8.31 -24.78
CA GLN A 248 -1.74 -9.31 -24.75
C GLN A 248 -2.02 -9.84 -26.15
N SER A 249 -2.34 -11.13 -26.26
CA SER A 249 -2.94 -11.68 -27.47
C SER A 249 -3.83 -12.89 -27.16
N ALA A 250 -4.74 -13.21 -28.08
CA ALA A 250 -5.42 -14.50 -28.12
C ALA A 250 -4.49 -15.53 -28.80
N PRO A 251 -3.92 -16.51 -28.07
CA PRO A 251 -2.89 -17.40 -28.62
C PRO A 251 -3.45 -18.49 -29.57
N LEU A 252 -4.78 -18.59 -29.70
CA LEU A 252 -5.44 -19.53 -30.62
C LEU A 252 -5.67 -18.90 -31.99
N ASP A 253 -6.08 -17.63 -32.03
CA ASP A 253 -6.07 -16.78 -33.23
C ASP A 253 -5.53 -15.39 -32.87
N THR A 254 -4.28 -15.11 -33.26
CA THR A 254 -3.64 -13.83 -32.95
C THR A 254 -4.18 -12.66 -33.75
N SER A 255 -5.16 -12.84 -34.65
CA SER A 255 -5.85 -11.74 -35.34
C SER A 255 -7.08 -11.21 -34.59
N GLU A 256 -7.59 -11.96 -33.60
CA GLU A 256 -8.75 -11.53 -32.79
C GLU A 256 -8.37 -10.50 -31.72
N VAL A 257 -7.21 -10.70 -31.09
CA VAL A 257 -6.71 -9.84 -30.01
C VAL A 257 -5.20 -9.63 -30.13
N GLN A 258 -4.80 -8.35 -30.21
CA GLN A 258 -3.43 -7.90 -29.98
C GLN A 258 -3.45 -6.56 -29.25
N VAL A 259 -2.74 -6.46 -28.13
CA VAL A 259 -2.60 -5.19 -27.40
C VAL A 259 -1.15 -5.00 -27.00
N PHE A 260 -0.60 -3.83 -27.30
CA PHE A 260 0.73 -3.40 -26.91
C PHE A 260 0.62 -2.13 -26.06
N ALA A 261 1.18 -2.14 -24.85
CA ALA A 261 1.28 -0.95 -24.02
C ALA A 261 2.71 -0.72 -23.54
N GLY A 262 3.15 0.54 -23.60
CA GLY A 262 4.41 0.99 -23.02
C GLY A 262 4.15 2.16 -22.09
N SER A 263 4.81 2.20 -20.94
CA SER A 263 4.78 3.36 -20.05
C SER A 263 6.15 3.70 -19.48
N TYR A 264 6.31 4.98 -19.15
CA TYR A 264 7.49 5.55 -18.52
C TYR A 264 7.06 6.39 -17.32
N ALA A 265 7.46 5.96 -16.12
CA ALA A 265 7.20 6.68 -14.88
C ALA A 265 8.48 7.34 -14.35
N LEU A 266 8.34 8.54 -13.80
CA LEU A 266 9.42 9.28 -13.16
C LEU A 266 8.94 10.02 -11.91
N PRO A 267 9.80 10.23 -10.90
CA PRO A 267 9.53 11.17 -9.81
C PRO A 267 9.33 12.59 -10.38
N ALA A 268 8.37 13.34 -9.84
CA ALA A 268 8.06 14.67 -10.34
C ALA A 268 9.21 15.66 -10.04
N PRO A 269 9.66 16.49 -11.01
CA PRO A 269 10.81 17.37 -10.83
C PRO A 269 10.69 18.36 -9.65
N TRP A 270 9.47 18.70 -9.26
CA TRP A 270 9.15 19.66 -8.19
C TRP A 270 8.73 19.00 -6.86
N ASN A 271 8.42 17.70 -6.83
CA ASN A 271 8.15 16.96 -5.59
C ASN A 271 8.52 15.48 -5.76
N LYS A 272 9.51 15.00 -4.98
CA LYS A 272 10.02 13.62 -5.04
C LYS A 272 9.02 12.55 -4.60
N ASP A 273 8.00 12.90 -3.83
CA ASP A 273 6.94 11.96 -3.44
C ASP A 273 5.88 11.75 -4.54
N HIS A 274 5.77 12.69 -5.48
CA HIS A 274 4.80 12.65 -6.57
C HIS A 274 5.43 11.99 -7.80
N HIS A 275 4.60 11.37 -8.65
CA HIS A 275 5.07 10.63 -9.83
C HIS A 275 4.33 11.10 -11.07
N MET A 276 5.05 11.20 -12.19
CA MET A 276 4.48 11.40 -13.52
C MET A 276 4.61 10.09 -14.29
N VAL A 277 3.56 9.68 -14.99
CA VAL A 277 3.54 8.52 -15.88
C VAL A 277 3.10 8.99 -17.26
N LEU A 278 3.89 8.67 -18.29
CA LEU A 278 3.49 8.82 -19.69
C LEU A 278 3.32 7.42 -20.27
N TYR A 279 2.30 7.20 -21.10
CA TYR A 279 2.06 5.91 -21.74
C TYR A 279 1.50 6.02 -23.15
N GLY A 280 1.75 4.97 -23.92
CA GLY A 280 1.07 4.67 -25.17
C GLY A 280 0.45 3.27 -25.09
N VAL A 281 -0.76 3.13 -25.60
CA VAL A 281 -1.43 1.84 -25.82
C VAL A 281 -1.84 1.79 -27.29
N TRP A 282 -1.58 0.68 -27.95
CA TRP A 282 -2.24 0.30 -29.20
C TRP A 282 -3.01 -0.98 -28.92
N SER A 283 -4.27 -1.03 -29.31
CA SER A 283 -5.23 -2.07 -28.96
C SER A 283 -6.00 -2.49 -30.20
N ASP A 284 -6.06 -3.79 -30.43
CA ASP A 284 -7.05 -4.45 -31.29
C ASP A 284 -7.75 -5.48 -30.39
N SER A 285 -8.75 -5.05 -29.62
CA SER A 285 -9.44 -5.89 -28.63
C SER A 285 -10.75 -5.28 -28.11
N ASP A 286 -11.77 -6.12 -27.94
CA ASP A 286 -13.06 -5.78 -27.31
C ASP A 286 -13.13 -6.21 -25.83
N THR A 287 -11.98 -6.56 -25.23
CA THR A 287 -11.83 -6.88 -23.79
C THR A 287 -10.92 -5.88 -23.09
N ALA A 288 -11.16 -5.61 -21.80
CA ALA A 288 -10.29 -4.76 -21.01
C ALA A 288 -8.89 -5.37 -20.81
N PHE A 289 -7.86 -4.58 -21.09
CA PHE A 289 -6.45 -5.02 -21.10
C PHE A 289 -5.64 -4.57 -19.87
N GLY A 290 -4.83 -5.49 -19.34
CA GLY A 290 -3.64 -5.19 -18.52
C GLY A 290 -3.89 -4.69 -17.10
N GLU A 291 -2.81 -4.39 -16.38
CA GLU A 291 -2.87 -3.73 -15.07
C GLU A 291 -2.78 -2.21 -15.26
N GLY A 292 -3.75 -1.47 -14.71
CA GLY A 292 -3.79 0.00 -14.73
C GLY A 292 -4.38 0.63 -16.00
N PHE A 293 -4.75 -0.17 -17.00
CA PHE A 293 -5.51 0.25 -18.18
C PHE A 293 -6.90 -0.42 -18.13
N ARG A 294 -7.93 0.32 -18.55
CA ARG A 294 -9.30 -0.17 -18.70
C ARG A 294 -9.86 0.49 -19.94
N THR A 295 -9.59 -0.13 -21.07
CA THR A 295 -10.00 0.35 -22.39
C THR A 295 -10.56 -0.84 -23.16
N VAL A 296 -11.68 -0.60 -23.83
CA VAL A 296 -12.33 -1.53 -24.75
C VAL A 296 -12.35 -0.85 -26.12
N GLY A 297 -11.95 -1.56 -27.18
CA GLY A 297 -12.00 -1.10 -28.57
C GLY A 297 -10.67 -1.14 -29.32
N LYS A 298 -10.78 -1.01 -30.64
CA LYS A 298 -9.69 -1.05 -31.63
C LYS A 298 -9.17 0.36 -31.91
N GLY A 299 -7.93 0.67 -31.56
CA GLY A 299 -7.38 2.03 -31.66
C GLY A 299 -6.10 2.26 -30.87
N SER A 300 -5.76 3.54 -30.70
CA SER A 300 -4.59 4.00 -29.97
C SER A 300 -4.94 4.98 -28.85
N ILE A 301 -4.11 4.97 -27.80
CA ILE A 301 -4.18 5.90 -26.68
C ILE A 301 -2.78 6.44 -26.41
N VAL A 302 -2.67 7.75 -26.23
CA VAL A 302 -1.45 8.39 -25.69
C VAL A 302 -1.87 9.23 -24.49
N GLY A 303 -1.39 8.87 -23.30
CA GLY A 303 -1.86 9.45 -22.05
C GLY A 303 -0.75 9.87 -21.11
N GLY A 304 -1.11 10.79 -20.21
CA GLY A 304 -0.29 11.25 -19.11
C GLY A 304 -1.07 11.23 -17.80
N ARG A 305 -0.47 10.69 -16.75
CA ARG A 305 -1.02 10.68 -15.39
C ARG A 305 -0.03 11.30 -14.41
N TYR A 306 -0.55 12.07 -13.47
CA TYR A 306 0.19 12.66 -12.38
C TYR A 306 -0.40 12.16 -11.06
N ILE A 307 0.41 11.39 -10.34
CA ILE A 307 0.05 10.68 -9.12
C ILE A 307 0.61 11.48 -7.94
N MET A 308 -0.28 11.94 -7.06
CA MET A 308 0.04 12.68 -5.85
C MET A 308 -0.32 11.84 -4.62
N PRO A 309 0.60 11.06 -4.04
CA PRO A 309 0.43 10.48 -2.72
C PRO A 309 0.31 11.60 -1.69
N LEU A 310 -0.80 11.64 -0.96
CA LEU A 310 -1.08 12.66 0.04
C LEU A 310 -0.54 12.21 1.42
N PRO A 311 -0.19 13.15 2.33
CA PRO A 311 0.35 12.80 3.65
C PRO A 311 -0.60 11.87 4.44
N PRO A 312 -0.19 10.65 4.80
CA PRO A 312 -1.09 9.67 5.42
C PRO A 312 -1.48 10.11 6.84
N TYR A 313 -2.73 9.85 7.22
CA TYR A 313 -3.24 10.10 8.56
C TYR A 313 -3.40 8.78 9.33
N LYS A 314 -2.42 8.46 10.19
CA LYS A 314 -2.34 7.19 10.95
C LYS A 314 -2.35 5.99 9.98
N ALA A 315 -3.43 5.21 9.96
CA ALA A 315 -3.61 4.04 9.08
C ALA A 315 -4.44 4.36 7.82
N TYR A 316 -4.75 5.63 7.58
CA TYR A 316 -5.39 6.12 6.35
C TYR A 316 -4.33 6.61 5.36
N GLY A 317 -4.09 5.83 4.31
CA GLY A 317 -3.29 6.25 3.16
C GLY A 317 -4.22 6.74 2.04
N HIS A 318 -3.81 7.76 1.29
CA HIS A 318 -4.61 8.29 0.19
C HIS A 318 -3.77 8.98 -0.88
N SER A 319 -4.33 9.07 -2.09
CA SER A 319 -3.71 9.72 -3.24
C SER A 319 -4.74 10.38 -4.14
N LEU A 320 -4.30 11.42 -4.84
CA LEU A 320 -5.01 12.08 -5.91
C LEU A 320 -4.27 11.83 -7.23
N ASN A 321 -4.98 11.39 -8.26
CA ASN A 321 -4.47 11.22 -9.61
C ASN A 321 -5.16 12.23 -10.53
N ILE A 322 -4.38 12.88 -11.39
CA ILE A 322 -4.90 13.73 -12.47
C ILE A 322 -4.35 13.16 -13.77
N GLY A 323 -5.22 12.89 -14.74
CA GLY A 323 -4.86 12.29 -16.01
C GLY A 323 -5.43 13.03 -17.21
N PHE A 324 -4.80 12.81 -18.35
CA PHE A 324 -5.35 13.09 -19.66
C PHE A 324 -5.03 11.91 -20.58
N ASP A 325 -5.94 11.62 -21.51
CA ASP A 325 -5.67 10.73 -22.64
C ASP A 325 -5.97 11.47 -23.93
N TYR A 326 -5.20 11.20 -24.97
CA TYR A 326 -5.64 11.32 -26.36
C TYR A 326 -6.06 9.91 -26.79
N LYS A 327 -7.29 9.75 -27.27
CA LYS A 327 -7.85 8.47 -27.73
C LYS A 327 -8.32 8.59 -29.17
N ASP A 328 -7.99 7.59 -29.97
CA ASP A 328 -8.29 7.51 -31.40
C ASP A 328 -8.69 6.05 -31.70
N PHE A 329 -9.96 5.81 -32.01
CA PHE A 329 -10.50 4.46 -32.26
C PHE A 329 -11.15 4.36 -33.63
N GLU A 330 -10.83 3.27 -34.34
CA GLU A 330 -11.55 2.84 -35.53
C GLU A 330 -12.71 1.92 -35.12
N GLU A 331 -13.87 2.02 -35.77
CA GLU A 331 -14.97 1.07 -35.55
C GLU A 331 -15.71 0.83 -36.85
N VAL A 332 -15.61 -0.40 -37.37
CA VAL A 332 -16.30 -0.83 -38.58
C VAL A 332 -17.57 -1.57 -38.19
N GLN A 333 -18.72 -0.87 -38.20
CA GLN A 333 -20.03 -1.48 -38.05
C GLN A 333 -20.51 -2.05 -39.38
N GLY A 334 -20.36 -3.37 -39.56
CA GLY A 334 -20.84 -4.09 -40.73
C GLY A 334 -22.05 -4.98 -40.42
N PHE A 335 -23.10 -4.87 -41.21
CA PHE A 335 -24.10 -5.95 -41.29
C PHE A 335 -23.47 -7.19 -41.92
N SER A 336 -23.91 -8.38 -41.51
CA SER A 336 -23.39 -9.69 -41.97
C SER A 336 -23.77 -10.06 -43.42
N ASN A 337 -24.00 -9.06 -44.27
CA ASN A 337 -24.28 -9.21 -45.70
C ASN A 337 -23.02 -8.78 -46.50
N PRO A 338 -22.34 -9.67 -47.23
CA PRO A 338 -21.10 -9.35 -47.98
C PRO A 338 -21.31 -8.44 -49.19
N SER A 339 -22.49 -7.82 -49.33
CA SER A 339 -22.88 -6.91 -50.41
C SER A 339 -22.88 -5.45 -50.01
N GLU A 340 -22.80 -5.14 -48.70
CA GLU A 340 -22.77 -3.76 -48.18
C GLU A 340 -21.43 -3.51 -47.46
N PRO A 341 -20.66 -2.46 -47.82
CA PRO A 341 -19.48 -2.09 -47.06
C PRO A 341 -19.89 -1.68 -45.64
N GLY A 342 -19.20 -2.21 -44.62
CA GLY A 342 -19.41 -1.76 -43.25
C GLY A 342 -19.16 -0.26 -43.10
N VAL A 343 -19.99 0.40 -42.29
CA VAL A 343 -19.83 1.81 -41.96
C VAL A 343 -18.65 1.92 -40.99
N ASN A 344 -17.58 2.59 -41.42
CA ASN A 344 -16.48 2.94 -40.53
C ASN A 344 -16.80 4.28 -39.86
N SER A 345 -17.02 4.25 -38.55
CA SER A 345 -17.28 5.42 -37.71
C SER A 345 -16.08 5.63 -36.78
N PRO A 346 -14.97 6.25 -37.24
CA PRO A 346 -13.84 6.55 -36.36
C PRO A 346 -14.26 7.56 -35.27
N VAL A 347 -13.56 7.56 -34.14
CA VAL A 347 -13.79 8.54 -33.06
C VAL A 347 -12.50 8.96 -32.36
N THR A 348 -12.23 10.26 -32.39
CA THR A 348 -11.06 10.89 -31.76
C THR A 348 -11.52 11.81 -30.63
N TYR A 349 -10.95 11.69 -29.44
CA TYR A 349 -11.32 12.53 -28.29
C TYR A 349 -10.22 12.64 -27.23
N PHE A 350 -10.35 13.65 -26.37
CA PHE A 350 -9.37 13.98 -25.35
C PHE A 350 -10.02 14.06 -23.95
N PRO A 351 -10.18 12.93 -23.23
CA PRO A 351 -10.71 12.96 -21.87
C PRO A 351 -9.67 13.44 -20.84
N LEU A 352 -10.14 14.26 -19.91
CA LEU A 352 -9.47 14.61 -18.67
C LEU A 352 -10.06 13.80 -17.53
N SER A 353 -9.20 13.24 -16.68
CA SER A 353 -9.60 12.44 -15.51
C SER A 353 -9.05 13.02 -14.21
N VAL A 354 -9.85 12.96 -13.16
CA VAL A 354 -9.41 13.21 -11.77
C VAL A 354 -9.94 12.08 -10.92
N SER A 355 -9.06 11.34 -10.23
CA SER A 355 -9.46 10.27 -9.34
C SER A 355 -8.80 10.35 -7.98
N TYR A 356 -9.58 10.03 -6.94
CA TYR A 356 -9.13 9.92 -5.57
C TYR A 356 -9.19 8.46 -5.16
N SER A 357 -8.13 7.97 -4.53
CA SER A 357 -8.10 6.62 -3.94
C SER A 357 -7.57 6.67 -2.51
N ALA A 358 -8.16 5.86 -1.64
CA ALA A 358 -7.74 5.75 -0.25
C ALA A 358 -7.79 4.31 0.25
N SER A 359 -6.94 4.01 1.22
CA SER A 359 -6.92 2.75 1.96
C SER A 359 -6.93 3.02 3.47
N LEU A 360 -7.78 2.31 4.19
CA LEU A 360 -7.87 2.34 5.64
C LEU A 360 -7.63 0.94 6.17
N ARG A 361 -6.57 0.76 6.97
CA ARG A 361 -6.29 -0.49 7.66
C ARG A 361 -6.71 -0.42 9.13
N ASP A 362 -7.40 -1.44 9.59
CA ASP A 362 -7.85 -1.59 10.98
C ASP A 362 -7.57 -3.02 11.50
N PRO A 363 -7.77 -3.32 12.79
CA PRO A 363 -7.46 -4.64 13.35
C PRO A 363 -8.27 -5.80 12.74
N LEU A 364 -9.39 -5.51 12.09
CA LEU A 364 -10.28 -6.50 11.49
C LEU A 364 -10.08 -6.64 9.97
N GLY A 365 -9.35 -5.73 9.30
CA GLY A 365 -9.26 -5.79 7.85
C GLY A 365 -8.65 -4.57 7.17
N THR A 366 -8.94 -4.44 5.88
CA THR A 366 -8.59 -3.26 5.08
C THR A 366 -9.77 -2.86 4.22
N THR A 367 -10.06 -1.57 4.18
CA THR A 367 -11.07 -0.95 3.30
C THR A 367 -10.37 -0.09 2.27
N PHE A 368 -10.73 -0.24 1.01
CA PHE A 368 -10.33 0.67 -0.08
C PHE A 368 -11.53 1.50 -0.53
N PHE A 369 -11.26 2.73 -0.93
CA PHE A 369 -12.22 3.65 -1.51
C PHE A 369 -11.64 4.21 -2.80
N SER A 370 -12.47 4.33 -3.83
CA SER A 370 -12.14 5.03 -5.07
C SER A 370 -13.28 5.95 -5.48
N GLY A 371 -12.93 7.06 -6.10
CA GLY A 371 -13.86 7.98 -6.75
C GLY A 371 -13.17 8.62 -7.94
N GLY A 372 -13.86 8.79 -9.06
CA GLY A 372 -13.32 9.36 -10.28
C GLY A 372 -14.32 10.29 -10.96
N LEU A 373 -13.80 11.26 -11.70
CA LEU A 373 -14.54 12.10 -12.65
C LEU A 373 -13.78 12.08 -13.96
N ASN A 374 -14.47 11.77 -15.05
CA ASN A 374 -13.93 11.76 -16.42
C ASN A 374 -14.75 12.74 -17.27
N MET A 375 -14.07 13.62 -17.99
CA MET A 375 -14.66 14.77 -18.69
C MET A 375 -14.08 14.88 -20.09
N VAL A 376 -14.92 15.06 -21.11
CA VAL A 376 -14.50 15.47 -22.46
C VAL A 376 -15.03 16.85 -22.78
N PHE A 377 -14.24 17.65 -23.50
CA PHE A 377 -14.63 18.98 -23.98
C PHE A 377 -14.63 19.00 -25.51
N ARG A 378 -15.73 19.50 -26.09
CA ARG A 378 -15.89 19.63 -27.55
C ARG A 378 -14.94 20.68 -28.12
N GLY A 379 -14.40 20.43 -29.32
CA GLY A 379 -13.66 21.43 -30.10
C GLY A 379 -12.20 21.65 -29.70
N LEU A 380 -11.63 20.78 -28.87
CA LEU A 380 -10.17 20.67 -28.68
C LEU A 380 -9.57 19.71 -29.71
N VAL A 381 -9.95 18.44 -29.58
CA VAL A 381 -9.64 17.32 -30.49
C VAL A 381 -10.95 16.72 -30.99
N THR A 382 -11.93 16.58 -30.09
CA THR A 382 -13.21 15.93 -30.31
C THR A 382 -14.08 16.60 -31.37
N ASP A 383 -14.38 15.89 -32.45
CA ASP A 383 -15.45 16.22 -33.37
C ASP A 383 -16.81 15.72 -32.88
N GLN A 384 -17.89 16.42 -33.23
CA GLN A 384 -19.25 16.05 -32.81
C GLN A 384 -19.92 15.07 -33.78
N GLY A 385 -19.60 15.12 -35.07
CA GLY A 385 -20.13 14.21 -36.09
C GLY A 385 -19.70 12.77 -35.81
N GLU A 386 -18.42 12.55 -35.54
CA GLU A 386 -17.87 11.25 -35.14
C GLU A 386 -18.65 10.61 -33.96
N PHE A 387 -19.02 11.40 -32.95
CA PHE A 387 -19.82 10.92 -31.82
C PHE A 387 -21.27 10.61 -32.18
N GLU A 388 -21.90 11.45 -33.01
CA GLU A 388 -23.29 11.24 -33.48
C GLU A 388 -23.41 10.04 -34.43
N GLU A 389 -22.37 9.77 -35.23
CA GLU A 389 -22.24 8.61 -36.11
C GLU A 389 -21.97 7.31 -35.33
N LYS A 390 -21.15 7.35 -34.28
CA LYS A 390 -20.93 6.22 -33.36
C LYS A 390 -22.18 5.83 -32.58
N ARG A 391 -22.93 6.82 -32.09
CA ARG A 391 -24.13 6.57 -31.29
C ARG A 391 -25.12 7.73 -31.37
N PHE A 392 -26.36 7.38 -31.71
CA PHE A 392 -27.47 8.31 -31.72
C PHE A 392 -27.56 9.12 -30.42
N LYS A 393 -27.48 10.46 -30.54
CA LYS A 393 -27.48 11.46 -29.46
C LYS A 393 -26.28 11.45 -28.50
N ALA A 394 -25.25 10.63 -28.69
CA ALA A 394 -24.00 10.85 -27.97
C ALA A 394 -23.42 12.22 -28.35
N ARG A 395 -22.69 12.84 -27.42
CA ARG A 395 -22.05 14.13 -27.66
C ARG A 395 -20.60 14.10 -27.25
N GLY A 396 -19.76 14.78 -28.02
CA GLY A 396 -18.33 14.97 -27.78
C GLY A 396 -18.00 15.89 -26.59
N ASN A 397 -18.90 15.98 -25.60
CA ASN A 397 -18.71 16.71 -24.35
C ASN A 397 -19.52 16.05 -23.21
N TYR A 398 -19.03 14.92 -22.68
CA TYR A 398 -19.69 14.20 -21.58
C TYR A 398 -18.93 14.36 -20.25
N LEU A 399 -19.64 14.11 -19.15
CA LEU A 399 -19.10 13.94 -17.80
C LEU A 399 -19.65 12.64 -17.21
N TYR A 400 -18.77 11.75 -16.76
CA TYR A 400 -19.18 10.63 -15.92
C TYR A 400 -18.34 10.51 -14.65
N GLY A 401 -19.00 10.18 -13.56
CA GLY A 401 -18.38 9.87 -12.28
C GLY A 401 -18.30 8.36 -12.07
N THR A 402 -17.20 7.90 -11.48
CA THR A 402 -17.04 6.52 -11.01
C THR A 402 -16.87 6.51 -9.49
N PHE A 403 -17.27 5.42 -8.85
CA PHE A 403 -17.11 5.22 -7.41
C PHE A 403 -16.83 3.75 -7.11
N GLY A 404 -16.14 3.47 -6.01
CA GLY A 404 -15.87 2.13 -5.55
C GLY A 404 -15.59 2.07 -4.05
N VAL A 405 -16.03 0.99 -3.43
CA VAL A 405 -15.66 0.60 -2.06
C VAL A 405 -15.39 -0.89 -2.02
N GLU A 406 -14.26 -1.26 -1.43
CA GLU A 406 -13.86 -2.65 -1.23
C GLU A 406 -13.51 -2.87 0.23
N ARG A 407 -13.93 -3.99 0.81
CA ARG A 407 -13.65 -4.37 2.20
C ARG A 407 -13.22 -5.83 2.25
N THR A 408 -11.98 -6.07 2.64
CA THR A 408 -11.53 -7.39 3.09
C THR A 408 -11.62 -7.44 4.60
N GLN A 409 -12.64 -8.13 5.10
CA GLN A 409 -12.94 -8.33 6.52
C GLN A 409 -12.40 -9.70 6.97
N THR A 410 -11.49 -9.72 7.94
CA THR A 410 -11.01 -10.95 8.58
C THR A 410 -12.12 -11.52 9.47
N LEU A 411 -12.34 -12.83 9.38
CA LEU A 411 -13.29 -13.58 10.18
C LEU A 411 -12.56 -14.60 11.08
N PRO A 412 -13.21 -15.10 12.15
CA PRO A 412 -12.70 -16.23 12.93
C PRO A 412 -12.39 -17.45 12.05
N GLY A 413 -11.49 -18.33 12.52
CA GLY A 413 -11.15 -19.56 11.80
C GLY A 413 -10.22 -19.37 10.59
N HIS A 414 -9.53 -18.23 10.48
CA HIS A 414 -8.69 -17.85 9.33
C HIS A 414 -9.46 -17.69 8.01
N MET A 415 -10.76 -17.39 8.11
CA MET A 415 -11.61 -17.04 6.97
C MET A 415 -11.55 -15.52 6.70
N ALA A 416 -12.00 -15.11 5.52
CA ALA A 416 -12.24 -13.70 5.21
C ALA A 416 -13.54 -13.51 4.44
N LEU A 417 -14.17 -12.35 4.60
CA LEU A 417 -15.29 -11.89 3.78
C LEU A 417 -14.77 -10.72 2.95
N PHE A 418 -14.81 -10.86 1.62
CA PHE A 418 -14.56 -9.78 0.69
C PHE A 418 -15.89 -9.21 0.21
N LEU A 419 -16.01 -7.89 0.28
CA LEU A 419 -17.15 -7.13 -0.22
C LEU A 419 -16.60 -6.09 -1.20
N LYS A 420 -17.19 -5.97 -2.38
CA LYS A 420 -16.89 -4.95 -3.37
C LYS A 420 -18.20 -4.36 -3.88
N ALA A 421 -18.26 -3.04 -4.02
CA ALA A 421 -19.31 -2.36 -4.72
C ALA A 421 -18.71 -1.20 -5.51
N ASP A 422 -18.94 -1.18 -6.81
CA ASP A 422 -18.40 -0.18 -7.74
C ASP A 422 -19.43 0.22 -8.80
N GLY A 423 -19.23 1.36 -9.45
CA GLY A 423 -20.20 1.84 -10.43
C GLY A 423 -19.82 3.13 -11.14
N GLN A 424 -20.68 3.50 -12.08
CA GLN A 424 -20.55 4.64 -12.98
C GLN A 424 -21.90 5.35 -13.16
N ILE A 425 -21.87 6.68 -13.19
CA ILE A 425 -23.03 7.54 -13.48
C ILE A 425 -22.59 8.61 -14.47
N ALA A 426 -23.26 8.68 -15.61
CA ALA A 426 -23.02 9.64 -16.70
C ALA A 426 -24.09 10.75 -16.73
N ASP A 427 -23.75 11.93 -17.24
CA ASP A 427 -24.68 13.03 -17.45
C ASP A 427 -25.55 12.88 -18.72
N GLN A 428 -25.11 12.07 -19.68
CA GLN A 428 -25.75 11.84 -20.98
C GLN A 428 -25.33 10.48 -21.59
N PRO A 429 -25.89 10.04 -22.74
CA PRO A 429 -25.48 8.80 -23.41
C PRO A 429 -24.00 8.82 -23.81
N LEU A 430 -23.28 7.73 -23.53
CA LEU A 430 -21.85 7.56 -23.81
C LEU A 430 -21.63 6.63 -25.00
N ILE A 431 -20.49 6.78 -25.69
CA ILE A 431 -20.01 5.79 -26.67
C ILE A 431 -19.58 4.50 -25.96
N ASN A 432 -19.68 3.36 -26.64
CA ASN A 432 -19.46 2.03 -26.07
C ASN A 432 -18.10 1.90 -25.35
N ASN A 433 -17.04 2.53 -25.88
CA ASN A 433 -15.68 2.56 -25.32
C ASN A 433 -15.59 3.18 -23.90
N GLU A 434 -16.61 3.94 -23.49
CA GLU A 434 -16.67 4.70 -22.23
C GLU A 434 -17.86 4.27 -21.35
N GLN A 435 -18.67 3.33 -21.81
CA GLN A 435 -19.77 2.75 -21.04
C GLN A 435 -19.25 1.82 -19.92
N PHE A 436 -20.07 1.65 -18.89
CA PHE A 436 -19.84 0.63 -17.87
C PHE A 436 -20.12 -0.75 -18.46
N ALA A 437 -19.11 -1.62 -18.45
CA ALA A 437 -19.21 -3.01 -18.86
C ALA A 437 -19.44 -3.92 -17.65
N ALA A 438 -20.35 -4.88 -17.79
CA ALA A 438 -20.59 -5.92 -16.79
C ALA A 438 -20.64 -7.32 -17.42
N GLY A 439 -20.36 -8.33 -16.61
CA GLY A 439 -20.06 -9.70 -17.05
C GLY A 439 -18.56 -9.95 -17.15
N GLY A 440 -18.13 -11.19 -16.87
CA GLY A 440 -16.72 -11.59 -16.86
C GLY A 440 -16.13 -11.76 -15.46
N MET A 441 -14.85 -12.12 -15.40
CA MET A 441 -14.18 -12.60 -14.19
C MET A 441 -14.04 -11.56 -13.07
N GLU A 442 -13.93 -10.27 -13.44
CA GLU A 442 -13.76 -9.13 -12.52
C GLU A 442 -15.07 -8.36 -12.24
N SER A 443 -16.17 -8.87 -12.80
CA SER A 443 -17.54 -8.36 -12.68
C SER A 443 -18.46 -9.54 -12.31
N VAL A 444 -19.61 -9.71 -12.97
CA VAL A 444 -20.54 -10.82 -12.73
C VAL A 444 -20.06 -12.10 -13.41
N ARG A 445 -19.52 -13.03 -12.62
CA ARG A 445 -19.06 -14.35 -13.07
C ARG A 445 -20.24 -15.26 -13.41
N GLY A 446 -20.04 -16.11 -14.43
CA GLY A 446 -21.10 -16.90 -15.07
C GLY A 446 -21.47 -16.38 -16.46
N TYR A 447 -21.14 -15.12 -16.75
CA TYR A 447 -21.25 -14.48 -18.06
C TYR A 447 -19.86 -14.21 -18.65
N ARG A 448 -19.77 -14.06 -19.98
CA ARG A 448 -18.50 -13.71 -20.65
C ARG A 448 -18.11 -12.24 -20.40
N GLU A 449 -16.87 -11.89 -20.77
CA GLU A 449 -16.40 -10.51 -20.63
C GLU A 449 -17.21 -9.56 -21.52
N THR A 450 -17.55 -8.38 -21.00
CA THR A 450 -18.35 -7.35 -21.71
C THR A 450 -19.72 -7.89 -22.18
N GLU A 451 -20.44 -8.60 -21.31
CA GLU A 451 -21.76 -9.19 -21.62
C GLU A 451 -22.81 -8.11 -21.93
N VAL A 452 -22.85 -7.04 -21.13
CA VAL A 452 -23.74 -5.88 -21.33
C VAL A 452 -23.02 -4.56 -21.06
N LEU A 453 -23.48 -3.51 -21.75
CA LEU A 453 -22.96 -2.15 -21.63
C LEU A 453 -24.06 -1.17 -21.18
N GLY A 454 -23.73 -0.22 -20.31
CA GLY A 454 -24.65 0.81 -19.83
C GLY A 454 -23.96 2.15 -19.58
N ASP A 455 -24.70 3.26 -19.73
CA ASP A 455 -24.18 4.59 -19.40
C ASP A 455 -24.12 4.79 -17.88
N TRP A 456 -25.09 4.21 -17.18
CA TRP A 456 -25.08 4.01 -15.74
C TRP A 456 -24.90 2.52 -15.43
N GLY A 457 -24.14 2.22 -14.39
CA GLY A 457 -23.97 0.86 -13.90
C GLY A 457 -23.61 0.84 -12.43
N ILE A 458 -24.10 -0.18 -11.72
CA ILE A 458 -23.60 -0.56 -10.40
C ILE A 458 -23.34 -2.06 -10.41
N HIS A 459 -22.23 -2.45 -9.78
CA HIS A 459 -21.78 -3.82 -9.61
C HIS A 459 -21.48 -4.06 -8.13
N ALA A 460 -21.78 -5.26 -7.64
CA ALA A 460 -21.48 -5.69 -6.29
C ALA A 460 -21.08 -7.16 -6.24
N THR A 461 -20.02 -7.46 -5.49
CA THR A 461 -19.50 -8.81 -5.25
C THR A 461 -19.43 -9.07 -3.75
N VAL A 462 -19.87 -10.26 -3.35
CA VAL A 462 -19.69 -10.82 -2.01
C VAL A 462 -18.96 -12.15 -2.14
N GLU A 463 -17.77 -12.27 -1.54
CA GLU A 463 -17.02 -13.53 -1.49
C GLU A 463 -16.72 -13.96 -0.06
N LEU A 464 -16.93 -15.25 0.23
CA LEU A 464 -16.50 -15.88 1.46
C LEU A 464 -15.25 -16.74 1.18
N HIS A 465 -14.10 -16.32 1.69
CA HIS A 465 -12.83 -17.04 1.60
C HIS A 465 -12.69 -17.98 2.79
N GLY A 466 -12.46 -19.27 2.51
CA GLY A 466 -12.12 -20.27 3.51
C GLY A 466 -10.70 -20.11 4.06
N PRO A 467 -10.30 -20.96 5.03
CA PRO A 467 -8.90 -21.06 5.44
C PRO A 467 -8.03 -21.65 4.33
N ASP A 468 -6.74 -21.33 4.36
CA ASP A 468 -5.73 -21.98 3.52
C ASP A 468 -5.64 -23.49 3.83
N ILE A 469 -6.10 -24.34 2.91
CA ILE A 469 -6.23 -25.79 3.15
C ILE A 469 -4.89 -26.52 3.11
N THR A 470 -3.85 -25.92 2.53
CA THR A 470 -2.51 -26.53 2.47
C THR A 470 -1.76 -26.40 3.80
N ARG A 471 -2.18 -25.47 4.67
CA ARG A 471 -1.55 -25.18 5.96
C ARG A 471 -1.51 -26.38 6.91
N TRP A 472 -2.39 -27.37 6.72
CA TRP A 472 -2.41 -28.63 7.47
C TRP A 472 -1.44 -29.69 6.92
N SER A 473 -0.72 -29.42 5.83
CA SER A 473 0.27 -30.32 5.22
C SER A 473 1.69 -29.77 5.35
N ASP A 474 2.52 -30.41 6.18
CA ASP A 474 3.93 -30.02 6.35
C ASP A 474 4.78 -30.18 5.06
N LEU A 475 4.30 -30.92 4.06
CA LEU A 475 4.91 -31.03 2.73
C LEU A 475 4.60 -29.84 1.81
N ALA A 476 3.42 -29.22 1.97
CA ALA A 476 2.93 -28.11 1.15
C ALA A 476 3.21 -26.73 1.78
N LYS A 477 3.40 -26.70 3.11
CA LYS A 477 3.72 -25.52 3.93
C LYS A 477 4.79 -24.64 3.27
N ASP A 478 4.51 -23.33 3.23
CA ASP A 478 5.33 -22.28 2.60
C ASP A 478 5.60 -22.42 1.08
N LYS A 479 5.16 -23.50 0.43
CA LYS A 479 5.34 -23.75 -1.01
C LYS A 479 4.04 -23.69 -1.81
N TRP A 480 2.91 -23.96 -1.19
CA TRP A 480 1.59 -23.92 -1.83
C TRP A 480 0.61 -23.27 -0.85
N VAL A 481 -0.15 -22.30 -1.34
CA VAL A 481 -1.33 -21.72 -0.68
C VAL A 481 -2.53 -22.08 -1.54
N CYS A 482 -3.60 -22.58 -0.92
CA CYS A 482 -4.87 -22.86 -1.59
C CYS A 482 -6.04 -22.41 -0.70
N VAL A 483 -6.73 -21.36 -1.14
CA VAL A 483 -7.86 -20.75 -0.47
C VAL A 483 -9.12 -21.04 -1.29
N PRO A 484 -10.03 -21.92 -0.83
CA PRO A 484 -11.34 -22.08 -1.46
C PRO A 484 -12.20 -20.86 -1.18
N PHE A 485 -13.09 -20.52 -2.11
CA PHE A 485 -14.04 -19.44 -1.93
C PHE A 485 -15.41 -19.75 -2.54
N LEU A 486 -16.44 -19.13 -1.95
CA LEU A 486 -17.77 -19.00 -2.53
C LEU A 486 -18.01 -17.54 -2.91
N PHE A 487 -18.78 -17.28 -3.95
CA PHE A 487 -19.12 -15.91 -4.35
C PHE A 487 -20.57 -15.76 -4.81
N TYR A 488 -21.06 -14.53 -4.72
CA TYR A 488 -22.27 -14.03 -5.36
C TYR A 488 -21.97 -12.64 -5.92
N ASP A 489 -22.27 -12.43 -7.20
CA ASP A 489 -22.08 -11.19 -7.94
C ASP A 489 -23.42 -10.71 -8.50
N PHE A 490 -23.61 -9.38 -8.50
CA PHE A 490 -24.78 -8.69 -9.01
C PHE A 490 -24.34 -7.46 -9.81
N ALA A 491 -24.98 -7.18 -10.94
CA ALA A 491 -24.90 -5.88 -11.59
C ALA A 491 -26.26 -5.42 -12.10
N SER A 492 -26.48 -4.10 -12.10
CA SER A 492 -27.64 -3.44 -12.71
C SER A 492 -27.15 -2.25 -13.53
N LEU A 493 -27.57 -2.20 -14.79
CA LEU A 493 -27.11 -1.24 -15.78
C LEU A 493 -28.29 -0.57 -16.47
N ARG A 494 -28.07 0.66 -16.94
CA ARG A 494 -29.06 1.43 -17.67
C ARG A 494 -28.44 2.17 -18.84
N ILE A 495 -29.14 2.12 -19.98
CA ILE A 495 -28.90 2.96 -21.15
C ILE A 495 -29.73 4.24 -21.04
N LEU A 496 -29.08 5.39 -21.24
CA LEU A 496 -29.70 6.69 -21.38
C LEU A 496 -30.12 6.92 -22.83
N GLU A 497 -31.31 7.47 -23.01
CA GLU A 497 -31.94 7.74 -24.32
C GLU A 497 -31.85 6.58 -25.34
N PRO A 498 -32.28 5.34 -24.96
CA PRO A 498 -32.25 4.18 -25.84
C PRO A 498 -33.08 4.37 -27.10
N LEU A 499 -32.76 3.62 -28.15
CA LEU A 499 -33.60 3.52 -29.34
C LEU A 499 -34.97 2.88 -29.00
N PRO A 500 -36.04 3.14 -29.77
CA PRO A 500 -37.41 2.71 -29.40
C PRO A 500 -37.63 1.21 -29.17
N GLU A 501 -36.77 0.36 -29.74
CA GLU A 501 -36.82 -1.11 -29.61
C GLU A 501 -35.66 -1.67 -28.77
N GLN A 502 -34.78 -0.81 -28.24
CA GLN A 502 -33.59 -1.21 -27.49
C GLN A 502 -33.89 -1.38 -26.00
N ASN A 503 -33.36 -2.46 -25.42
CA ASN A 503 -33.42 -2.71 -23.98
C ASN A 503 -32.74 -1.56 -23.20
N ALA A 504 -33.49 -0.95 -22.28
CA ALA A 504 -33.05 0.23 -21.53
C ALA A 504 -32.38 -0.11 -20.19
N PHE A 505 -32.62 -1.31 -19.66
CA PHE A 505 -32.18 -1.79 -18.36
C PHE A 505 -31.69 -3.23 -18.50
N PHE A 506 -30.59 -3.55 -17.82
CA PHE A 506 -30.01 -4.89 -17.79
C PHE A 506 -29.68 -5.26 -16.35
N GLU A 507 -29.93 -6.51 -15.98
CA GLU A 507 -29.52 -7.07 -14.69
C GLU A 507 -28.76 -8.36 -14.94
N LEU A 508 -27.64 -8.53 -14.22
CA LEU A 508 -26.82 -9.72 -14.25
C LEU A 508 -26.71 -10.25 -12.82
N GLN A 509 -26.90 -11.55 -12.64
CA GLN A 509 -26.71 -12.21 -11.35
C GLN A 509 -25.98 -13.52 -11.56
N GLY A 510 -24.94 -13.74 -10.76
CA GLY A 510 -24.16 -14.96 -10.82
C GLY A 510 -23.70 -15.41 -9.46
N ALA A 511 -23.60 -16.71 -9.25
CA ALA A 511 -23.01 -17.27 -8.04
C ALA A 511 -22.14 -18.47 -8.38
N GLY A 512 -21.26 -18.83 -7.46
CA GLY A 512 -20.39 -19.96 -7.69
C GLY A 512 -19.35 -20.18 -6.62
N PHE A 513 -18.32 -20.93 -7.00
CA PHE A 513 -17.23 -21.32 -6.13
C PHE A 513 -15.92 -21.43 -6.91
N GLY A 514 -14.82 -21.36 -6.18
CA GLY A 514 -13.49 -21.45 -6.76
C GLY A 514 -12.41 -21.78 -5.74
N VAL A 515 -11.19 -21.86 -6.26
CA VAL A 515 -9.95 -21.96 -5.47
C VAL A 515 -8.94 -20.98 -6.04
N ARG A 516 -8.20 -20.31 -5.15
CA ARG A 516 -7.13 -19.39 -5.52
C ARG A 516 -5.93 -19.54 -4.62
N GLY A 517 -4.76 -19.09 -5.06
CA GLY A 517 -3.57 -19.06 -4.22
C GLY A 517 -2.29 -18.96 -5.02
N SER A 518 -1.22 -19.56 -4.50
CA SER A 518 0.08 -19.53 -5.17
C SER A 518 0.90 -20.80 -4.94
N LEU A 519 1.75 -21.10 -5.92
CA LEU A 519 2.74 -22.16 -5.94
C LEU A 519 4.14 -21.52 -6.00
N PHE A 520 5.04 -22.01 -5.14
CA PHE A 520 6.43 -21.57 -4.98
C PHE A 520 6.62 -20.05 -4.82
N LYS A 521 5.58 -19.33 -4.36
CA LYS A 521 5.53 -17.85 -4.22
C LYS A 521 5.79 -17.10 -5.54
N ARG A 522 5.59 -17.75 -6.68
CA ARG A 522 5.87 -17.20 -8.03
C ARG A 522 4.82 -17.54 -9.08
N VAL A 523 4.05 -18.62 -8.90
CA VAL A 523 2.93 -18.96 -9.78
C VAL A 523 1.65 -18.73 -9.00
N GLU A 524 0.96 -17.63 -9.27
CA GLU A 524 -0.37 -17.35 -8.76
C GLU A 524 -1.41 -18.06 -9.64
N TYR A 525 -2.49 -18.54 -9.02
CA TYR A 525 -3.61 -19.13 -9.75
C TYR A 525 -4.94 -18.73 -9.13
N ASN A 526 -5.94 -18.56 -9.97
CA ASN A 526 -7.33 -18.36 -9.61
C ASN A 526 -8.20 -19.18 -10.57
N THR A 527 -9.10 -20.01 -10.04
CA THR A 527 -10.01 -20.83 -10.85
C THR A 527 -11.38 -20.86 -10.20
N SER A 528 -12.44 -20.65 -10.97
CA SER A 528 -13.82 -20.66 -10.48
C SER A 528 -14.79 -21.22 -11.51
N VAL A 529 -15.94 -21.69 -11.03
CA VAL A 529 -17.13 -21.93 -11.85
C VAL A 529 -18.20 -20.96 -11.36
N GLY A 530 -18.76 -20.16 -12.28
CA GLY A 530 -19.93 -19.32 -12.05
C GLY A 530 -21.14 -19.82 -12.82
N PHE A 531 -22.32 -19.60 -12.28
CA PHE A 531 -23.60 -19.93 -12.90
C PHE A 531 -24.41 -18.65 -13.11
N ALA A 532 -24.87 -18.40 -14.33
CA ALA A 532 -25.77 -17.30 -14.67
C ALA A 532 -27.17 -17.57 -14.09
N PHE A 533 -27.80 -16.56 -13.46
CA PHE A 533 -29.13 -16.68 -12.86
C PHE A 533 -30.22 -15.89 -13.59
N LEU A 534 -29.84 -15.03 -14.54
CA LEU A 534 -30.73 -14.23 -15.38
C LEU A 534 -30.32 -14.36 -16.85
N ASP A 535 -31.32 -14.34 -17.73
CA ASP A 535 -31.11 -14.38 -19.18
C ASP A 535 -30.56 -13.04 -19.71
N THR A 536 -29.71 -13.12 -20.75
CA THR A 536 -29.28 -11.99 -21.57
C THR A 536 -29.63 -12.26 -23.03
N GLU A 537 -29.14 -11.44 -23.97
CA GLU A 537 -29.26 -11.72 -25.41
C GLU A 537 -28.34 -12.86 -25.89
N ARG A 538 -27.36 -13.28 -25.06
CA ARG A 538 -26.30 -14.24 -25.44
C ARG A 538 -26.05 -15.38 -24.44
N THR A 539 -26.56 -15.27 -23.21
CA THR A 539 -26.41 -16.25 -22.12
C THR A 539 -27.78 -16.61 -21.56
N GLU A 540 -28.07 -17.89 -21.34
CA GLU A 540 -29.34 -18.37 -20.75
C GLU A 540 -29.21 -18.59 -19.22
N ALA A 541 -30.29 -18.38 -18.47
CA ALA A 541 -30.33 -18.62 -17.03
C ALA A 541 -30.11 -20.11 -16.71
N GLY A 542 -29.03 -20.40 -15.97
CA GLY A 542 -28.55 -21.75 -15.68
C GLY A 542 -27.25 -22.11 -16.40
N ASP A 543 -26.81 -21.32 -17.39
CA ASP A 543 -25.51 -21.51 -18.02
C ASP A 543 -24.36 -21.42 -17.00
N SER A 544 -23.32 -22.21 -17.24
CA SER A 544 -22.15 -22.29 -16.37
C SER A 544 -20.88 -21.93 -17.13
N LEU A 545 -20.10 -21.00 -16.59
CA LEU A 545 -18.82 -20.60 -17.14
C LEU A 545 -17.68 -20.93 -16.16
N PHE A 546 -16.67 -21.65 -16.65
CA PHE A 546 -15.42 -21.88 -15.94
C PHE A 546 -14.46 -20.74 -16.26
N HIS A 547 -13.92 -20.08 -15.23
CA HIS A 547 -12.84 -19.11 -15.37
C HIS A 547 -11.54 -19.68 -14.81
N PHE A 548 -10.43 -19.40 -15.47
CA PHE A 548 -9.10 -19.61 -14.92
C PHE A 548 -8.15 -18.45 -15.25
N GLN A 549 -7.19 -18.26 -14.35
CA GLN A 549 -6.05 -17.37 -14.50
C GLN A 549 -4.85 -18.05 -13.83
N VAL A 550 -3.73 -18.14 -14.54
CA VAL A 550 -2.45 -18.63 -14.00
C VAL A 550 -1.37 -17.63 -14.39
N LYS A 551 -0.72 -17.02 -13.41
CA LYS A 551 0.26 -15.93 -13.57
C LYS A 551 1.59 -16.31 -12.93
N TYR A 552 2.65 -16.35 -13.73
CA TYR A 552 4.02 -16.45 -13.24
C TYR A 552 4.62 -15.05 -13.07
N THR A 553 5.29 -14.79 -11.95
CA THR A 553 6.05 -13.56 -11.68
C THR A 553 7.50 -13.85 -11.25
N PHE A 554 8.43 -12.96 -11.57
CA PHE A 554 9.87 -13.13 -11.31
C PHE A 554 10.59 -11.85 -10.86
#